data_AF-A0A0F9DQA9-F1
#
_entry.id   AF-A0A0F9DQA9-F1
#
_cell.length_a   1.000
_cell.length_b   1.000
_cell.length_c   1.000
_cell.angle_alpha   90.00
_cell.angle_beta   90.00
_cell.angle_gamma   90.00
#
_symmetry.space_group_name_H-M   'P 1'
#
loop_
_entity.id
_entity.type
_entity.pdbx_description
1 polymer ?
#
loop_
_entity_poly.entity_id
_entity_poly.type
_entity_poly.pdbx_seq_one_letter_code
_entity_poly.pdbx_strand_id
1 'polypeptide(L)'
;MNSDLEKEALDREEQGCLKETDRAVLVRRIIDDPEWQAAFNDLAAELTARAMESDRDDVTKGYKQAHKLLFQVKAVFEAHLETGKLASTQLDIIEGKRKKLGLFDKLRRVA
;
A
#
# COMPACT_ATOMS: atom_id res chain seq x y z
N MET A 1 30.67 -10.63 -19.66
CA MET A 1 29.54 -10.82 -18.73
C MET A 1 28.36 -11.28 -19.54
N ASN A 2 27.60 -12.27 -19.06
CA ASN A 2 26.59 -12.99 -19.84
C ASN A 2 25.31 -12.14 -19.92
N SER A 3 25.09 -11.45 -21.05
CA SER A 3 23.96 -10.54 -21.28
C SER A 3 22.60 -11.20 -20.98
N ASP A 4 22.49 -12.51 -21.17
CA ASP A 4 21.25 -13.26 -20.93
C ASP A 4 20.95 -13.42 -19.43
N LEU A 5 21.98 -13.63 -18.59
CA LEU A 5 21.81 -13.72 -17.14
C LEU A 5 21.39 -12.37 -16.54
N GLU A 6 21.92 -11.27 -17.08
CA GLU A 6 21.53 -9.92 -16.66
C GLU A 6 20.09 -9.59 -17.04
N LYS A 7 19.64 -10.02 -18.23
CA LYS A 7 18.25 -9.88 -18.67
C LYS A 7 17.29 -10.66 -17.77
N GLU A 8 17.58 -11.93 -17.48
CA GLU A 8 16.75 -12.77 -16.61
C GLU A 8 16.67 -12.25 -15.16
N ALA A 9 17.73 -11.61 -14.66
CA ALA A 9 17.71 -10.96 -13.36
C ALA A 9 16.77 -9.74 -13.37
N LEU A 10 16.85 -8.89 -14.41
CA LEU A 10 15.98 -7.73 -14.57
C LEU A 10 14.51 -8.13 -14.74
N ASP A 11 14.23 -9.18 -15.52
CA ASP A 11 12.86 -9.68 -15.73
C ASP A 11 12.21 -10.12 -14.40
N ARG A 12 12.96 -10.83 -13.54
CA ARG A 12 12.47 -11.25 -12.23
C ARG A 12 12.23 -10.08 -11.28
N GLU A 13 13.16 -9.13 -11.25
CA GLU A 13 13.05 -7.93 -10.41
C GLU A 13 11.84 -7.08 -10.83
N GLU A 14 11.64 -6.91 -12.14
CA GLU A 14 10.52 -6.18 -12.71
C GLU A 14 9.17 -6.80 -12.33
N GLN A 15 9.02 -8.12 -12.46
CA GLN A 15 7.79 -8.81 -12.08
C GLN A 15 7.41 -8.58 -10.62
N GLY A 16 8.41 -8.59 -9.72
CA GLY A 16 8.20 -8.25 -8.30
C GLY A 16 7.71 -6.82 -8.12
N CYS A 17 8.34 -5.86 -8.80
CA CYS A 17 7.98 -4.45 -8.70
C CYS A 17 6.61 -4.13 -9.30
N LEU A 18 6.23 -4.78 -10.40
CA LEU A 18 4.90 -4.63 -11.02
C LEU A 18 3.79 -5.11 -10.08
N LYS A 19 4.00 -6.23 -9.38
CA LYS A 19 3.01 -6.74 -8.41
C LYS A 19 2.78 -5.77 -7.25
N GLU A 20 3.83 -5.18 -6.71
CA GLU A 20 3.71 -4.19 -5.63
C GLU A 20 3.10 -2.86 -6.13
N THR A 21 3.43 -2.45 -7.35
CA THR A 21 2.79 -1.31 -8.03
C THR A 21 1.29 -1.52 -8.19
N ASP A 22 0.85 -2.71 -8.60
CA ASP A 22 -0.57 -3.05 -8.75
C ASP A 22 -1.33 -2.98 -7.42
N ARG A 23 -0.73 -3.53 -6.36
CA ARG A 23 -1.27 -3.46 -5.00
C ARG A 23 -1.44 -2.01 -4.54
N ALA A 24 -0.42 -1.17 -4.73
CA ALA A 24 -0.49 0.24 -4.37
C ALA A 24 -1.54 1.01 -5.17
N VAL A 25 -1.75 0.71 -6.46
CA VAL A 25 -2.82 1.34 -7.24
C VAL A 25 -4.20 0.98 -6.68
N LEU A 26 -4.42 -0.29 -6.28
CA LEU A 26 -5.68 -0.70 -5.66
C LEU A 26 -5.90 -0.01 -4.31
N VAL A 27 -4.88 0.00 -3.46
CA VAL A 27 -4.88 0.67 -2.17
C VAL A 27 -5.20 2.15 -2.31
N ARG A 28 -4.56 2.84 -3.26
CA ARG A 28 -4.79 4.26 -3.50
C ARG A 28 -6.23 4.55 -3.88
N ARG A 29 -6.86 3.71 -4.71
CA ARG A 29 -8.28 3.86 -5.03
C ARG A 29 -9.17 3.79 -3.79
N ILE A 30 -8.77 3.02 -2.77
CA ILE A 30 -9.49 2.91 -1.50
C ILE A 30 -9.23 4.13 -0.61
N ILE A 31 -7.96 4.55 -0.48
CA ILE A 31 -7.57 5.66 0.41
C ILE A 31 -8.04 7.03 -0.12
N ASP A 32 -7.97 7.23 -1.44
CA ASP A 32 -8.38 8.47 -2.10
C ASP A 32 -9.91 8.57 -2.25
N ASP A 33 -10.66 7.50 -1.91
CA ASP A 33 -12.12 7.52 -1.88
C ASP A 33 -12.62 8.34 -0.67
N PRO A 34 -13.39 9.42 -0.88
CA PRO A 34 -13.95 10.22 0.21
C PRO A 34 -14.86 9.42 1.16
N GLU A 35 -15.58 8.43 0.64
CA GLU A 35 -16.50 7.61 1.45
C GLU A 35 -15.74 6.73 2.44
N TRP A 36 -14.55 6.23 2.05
CA TRP A 36 -13.73 5.42 2.94
C TRP A 36 -13.22 6.24 4.14
N GLN A 37 -12.78 7.48 3.90
CA GLN A 37 -12.31 8.35 4.98
C GLN A 37 -13.46 8.74 5.93
N ALA A 38 -14.63 9.07 5.38
CA ALA A 38 -15.82 9.37 6.18
C ALA A 38 -16.23 8.16 7.04
N ALA A 39 -16.37 6.98 6.42
CA ALA A 39 -16.73 5.75 7.12
C ALA A 39 -15.71 5.38 8.20
N PHE A 40 -14.42 5.56 7.94
CA PHE A 40 -13.37 5.31 8.93
C PHE A 40 -13.49 6.25 10.13
N ASN A 41 -13.69 7.55 9.89
CA ASN A 41 -13.81 8.55 10.93
C ASN A 41 -15.09 8.35 11.75
N ASP A 42 -16.20 8.01 11.11
CA ASP A 42 -17.47 7.72 11.76
C ASP A 42 -17.35 6.51 12.69
N LEU A 43 -16.71 5.42 12.22
CA LEU A 43 -16.44 4.25 13.05
C LEU A 43 -15.51 4.57 14.22
N ALA A 44 -14.44 5.35 14.00
CA ALA A 44 -13.53 5.75 15.06
C ALA A 44 -14.23 6.62 16.12
N ALA A 45 -15.09 7.54 15.70
CA ALA A 45 -15.88 8.40 16.57
C ALA A 45 -16.91 7.60 17.36
N GLU A 46 -17.64 6.69 16.72
CA GLU A 46 -18.63 5.83 17.40
C GLU A 46 -17.96 4.94 18.47
N LEU A 47 -16.83 4.30 18.13
CA LEU A 47 -16.06 3.50 19.09
C LEU A 47 -15.60 4.32 20.30
N THR A 48 -15.23 5.59 20.07
CA THR A 48 -14.82 6.50 21.14
C THR A 48 -16.00 6.92 22.01
N ALA A 49 -17.12 7.30 21.39
CA ALA A 49 -18.33 7.73 22.09
C ALA A 49 -18.89 6.60 22.97
N ARG A 50 -19.03 5.38 22.43
CA ARG A 50 -19.53 4.24 23.20
C ARG A 50 -18.60 3.81 24.34
N ALA A 51 -17.29 4.02 24.19
CA ALA A 51 -16.33 3.78 25.26
C ALA A 51 -16.46 4.81 26.40
N MET A 52 -16.89 6.05 26.10
CA MET A 52 -17.12 7.10 27.09
C MET A 52 -18.48 6.96 27.79
N GLU A 53 -19.50 6.44 27.10
CA GLU A 53 -20.85 6.22 27.65
C GLU A 53 -20.95 4.98 28.56
N SER A 54 -19.94 4.09 28.53
CA SER A 54 -19.96 2.85 29.28
C SER A 54 -19.24 2.97 30.63
N ASP A 55 -19.99 2.77 31.72
CA ASP A 55 -19.44 2.63 33.07
C ASP A 55 -18.80 1.25 33.32
N ARG A 56 -18.90 0.32 32.36
CA ARG A 56 -18.34 -1.03 32.46
C ARG A 56 -16.95 -1.13 31.83
N ASP A 57 -15.96 -1.49 32.63
CA ASP A 57 -14.55 -1.59 32.24
C ASP A 57 -14.27 -2.58 31.10
N ASP A 58 -14.99 -3.72 31.06
CA ASP A 58 -14.83 -4.76 30.04
C ASP A 58 -15.30 -4.28 28.66
N VAL A 59 -16.42 -3.57 28.62
CA VAL A 59 -16.96 -2.92 27.42
C VAL A 59 -15.99 -1.86 26.90
N THR A 60 -15.48 -1.00 27.79
CA THR A 60 -14.50 0.04 27.44
C THR A 60 -13.18 -0.54 26.90
N LYS A 61 -12.72 -1.68 27.44
CA LYS A 61 -11.57 -2.41 26.88
C LYS A 61 -11.84 -2.94 25.48
N GLY A 62 -13.03 -3.51 25.24
CA GLY A 62 -13.44 -3.99 23.93
C GLY A 62 -13.40 -2.90 22.86
N TYR A 63 -13.95 -1.72 23.14
CA TYR A 63 -13.91 -0.58 22.22
C TYR A 63 -12.50 -0.05 21.96
N LYS A 64 -11.64 0.03 22.99
CA LYS A 64 -10.24 0.41 22.81
C LYS A 64 -9.50 -0.56 21.89
N GLN A 65 -9.77 -1.86 22.01
CA GLN A 65 -9.19 -2.87 21.14
C GLN A 65 -9.69 -2.76 19.70
N ALA A 66 -11.00 -2.58 19.50
CA ALA A 66 -11.58 -2.36 18.17
C ALA A 66 -11.02 -1.09 17.51
N HIS A 67 -10.89 0.01 18.26
CA HIS A 67 -10.29 1.25 17.79
C HIS A 67 -8.83 1.03 17.37
N LYS A 68 -8.03 0.30 18.16
CA LYS A 68 -6.66 -0.05 17.79
C LYS A 68 -6.61 -0.85 16.47
N LEU A 69 -7.47 -1.86 16.31
CA LEU A 69 -7.51 -2.68 15.09
C LEU A 69 -7.88 -1.84 13.86
N LEU A 70 -8.83 -0.91 13.99
CA LEU A 70 -9.23 0.00 12.92
C LEU A 70 -8.04 0.81 12.40
N PHE A 71 -7.25 1.42 13.29
CA PHE A 71 -6.03 2.15 12.91
C PHE A 71 -4.93 1.26 12.33
N GLN A 72 -4.82 0.01 12.79
CA GLN A 72 -3.89 -0.95 12.18
C GLN A 72 -4.27 -1.28 10.73
N VAL A 73 -5.56 -1.45 10.44
CA VAL A 73 -6.04 -1.69 9.07
C VAL A 73 -5.70 -0.51 8.16
N LYS A 74 -5.96 0.72 8.61
CA LYS A 74 -5.57 1.93 7.86
C LYS A 74 -4.07 1.99 7.60
N ALA A 75 -3.25 1.72 8.62
CA ALA A 75 -1.80 1.72 8.48
C ALA A 75 -1.30 0.66 7.48
N VAL A 76 -1.95 -0.50 7.39
CA VAL A 76 -1.62 -1.54 6.40
C VAL A 76 -1.85 -1.03 4.97
N PHE A 77 -2.98 -0.37 4.71
CA PHE A 77 -3.24 0.25 3.41
C PHE A 77 -2.16 1.30 3.10
N GLU A 78 -1.91 2.24 4.00
CA GLU A 78 -0.90 3.29 3.77
C GLU A 78 0.51 2.71 3.54
N ALA A 79 0.90 1.66 4.27
CA ALA A 79 2.18 0.97 4.07
C ALA A 79 2.29 0.27 2.71
N HIS A 80 1.20 -0.34 2.23
CA HIS A 80 1.18 -0.93 0.87
C HIS A 80 1.28 0.14 -0.21
N LEU A 81 0.66 1.32 -0.01
CA LEU A 81 0.80 2.44 -0.93
C LEU A 81 2.26 2.89 -1.02
N GLU A 82 2.93 3.05 0.12
CA GLU A 82 4.33 3.50 0.16
C GLU A 82 5.28 2.46 -0.46
N THR A 83 5.07 1.17 -0.16
CA THR A 83 5.86 0.08 -0.74
C THR A 83 5.76 0.07 -2.27
N GLY A 84 4.56 0.29 -2.83
CA GLY A 84 4.41 0.36 -4.28
C GLY A 84 4.98 1.64 -4.92
N LYS A 85 5.05 2.77 -4.21
CA LYS A 85 5.79 3.95 -4.69
C LYS A 85 7.28 3.66 -4.80
N LEU A 86 7.86 2.98 -3.80
CA LEU A 86 9.26 2.53 -3.86
C LEU A 86 9.49 1.57 -5.03
N ALA A 87 8.58 0.60 -5.23
CA ALA A 87 8.62 -0.31 -6.37
C ALA A 87 8.54 0.44 -7.72
N SER A 88 7.72 1.49 -7.80
CA SER A 88 7.63 2.35 -8.99
C SER A 88 8.95 3.05 -9.31
N THR A 89 9.64 3.58 -8.29
CA THR A 89 10.98 4.17 -8.46
C THR A 89 11.99 3.13 -8.95
N GLN A 90 11.89 1.88 -8.45
CA GLN A 90 12.77 0.80 -8.92
C GLN A 90 12.51 0.45 -10.39
N LEU A 91 11.26 0.49 -10.84
CA LEU A 91 10.92 0.29 -12.26
C LEU A 91 11.60 1.36 -13.15
N ASP A 92 11.76 2.60 -12.70
CA ASP A 92 12.49 3.64 -13.46
C ASP A 92 13.98 3.30 -13.60
N ILE A 93 14.59 2.73 -12.55
CA ILE A 93 15.97 2.25 -12.58
C ILE A 93 16.10 1.08 -13.56
N ILE A 94 15.17 0.11 -13.52
CA ILE A 94 15.14 -1.04 -14.42
C ILE A 94 14.97 -0.58 -15.87
N GLU A 95 14.04 0.35 -16.14
CA GLU A 95 13.85 0.90 -17.48
C GLU A 95 15.10 1.62 -17.99
N GLY A 96 15.79 2.37 -17.13
CA GLY A 96 17.09 2.97 -17.46
C GLY A 96 18.17 1.95 -17.81
N LYS A 97 18.21 0.80 -17.11
CA LYS A 97 19.12 -0.30 -17.44
C LYS A 97 18.74 -0.99 -18.76
N ARG A 98 17.46 -1.28 -18.98
CA ARG A 98 16.92 -1.87 -20.22
C ARG A 98 17.26 -1.00 -21.45
N LYS A 99 17.08 0.31 -21.36
CA LYS A 99 17.45 1.27 -22.43
C LYS A 99 18.92 1.19 -22.80
N LYS A 100 19.82 1.08 -21.81
CA LYS A 100 21.27 0.90 -22.06
C LYS A 100 21.60 -0.42 -22.76
N LEU A 101 20.79 -1.45 -22.54
CA LEU A 101 20.89 -2.75 -23.20
C LEU A 101 20.16 -2.81 -24.56
N GLY A 102 19.53 -1.71 -25.00
CA GLY A 102 18.76 -1.68 -26.25
C GLY A 102 17.38 -2.35 -26.16
N LEU A 103 16.86 -2.57 -24.96
CA LEU A 103 15.52 -3.08 -24.69
C LEU A 103 14.56 -1.90 -24.44
N PHE A 104 13.49 -1.79 -25.22
CA PHE A 104 12.60 -0.63 -25.21
C PHE A 104 11.18 -1.00 -24.80
N ASP A 105 10.87 -0.84 -23.51
CA ASP A 105 9.50 -0.93 -23.00
C ASP A 105 9.27 0.12 -21.91
N LYS A 106 8.09 0.77 -21.94
CA LYS A 106 7.67 1.70 -20.89
C LYS A 106 7.00 0.92 -19.77
N LEU A 107 7.53 1.01 -18.56
CA LEU A 107 6.99 0.28 -17.41
C LEU A 107 5.86 1.07 -16.72
N ARG A 108 4.91 0.35 -16.12
CA ARG A 108 3.79 0.93 -15.34
C ARG A 108 4.32 1.57 -14.06
N ARG A 109 3.68 2.65 -13.59
CA ARG A 109 4.14 3.44 -12.43
C ARG A 109 2.98 3.86 -11.52
N VAL A 110 3.29 4.13 -10.26
CA VAL A 110 2.40 4.80 -9.30
C VAL A 110 2.74 6.29 -9.31
N ALA A 111 1.73 7.16 -9.45
CA ALA A 111 1.89 8.63 -9.40
C ALA A 111 1.93 9.18 -7.97
#